data_AF-A0A2M7IVG4-F1
#
_entry.id   AF-A0A2M7IVG4-F1
#
_cell.length_a   1.000
_cell.length_b   1.000
_cell.length_c   1.000
_cell.angle_alpha   90.00
_cell.angle_beta   90.00
_cell.angle_gamma   90.00
#
_symmetry.space_group_name_H-M   'P 1'
#
loop_
_entity.id
_entity.type
_entity.pdbx_description
1 polymer ?
#
loop_
_entity_poly.entity_id
_entity_poly.type
_entity_poly.pdbx_seq_one_letter_code
_entity_poly.pdbx_strand_id
1 'polypeptide(L)'
;MRIKHFVIFLVNLILFSIVIDAQSYDDIYRKIDLKLKKDSSYLNLHYIDFTGPISIPSIVSVLPRKDDEPFSFKVNENTTYRFVFLMDAVGIDSLELLYIEQRVDKSAGEGGFFGGGGGGPQTDISRDFIFKDMYDLKLNHFDQYSALYHKVTDYIKKNDDAPPEKLLRINPDTEIKTSLGISSRDNTDYLNFMRTNHLHWYPKPKVVVKAKRGAAQEEVKTSYRLDASFSQISFSHEIMDFAMGGASVEYGFTEKVLNLLPYQATLFNAAFRTLITISDKKVNLEKALMVDVKIIGRLKMNTSKIMSSLPFIAADKPLLNMGTSGGFDVQLTRPFSLPFLNIYLNAGGPGYSSPSVTVPKGKDKEAYFSFSQAEATMSFYWNTSDKMNSRLRMDIGAGYYDIWKGTYIGTAKSASKKELIQDNFYPVINFYFNFLSDGSEFYGLKTRFFDSQVSLTSWLKIAEFGSGHIIRFEGTYISAPIARKTRQWETKDGGAILQLRYRYGF
;
A
#
# COMPACT_ATOMS: atom_id res chain seq x y z
N MET A 1 -10.47 -56.07 -5.90
CA MET A 1 -10.59 -55.35 -7.18
C MET A 1 -9.91 -53.99 -7.02
N ARG A 2 -8.70 -53.72 -7.50
CA ARG A 2 -7.56 -54.57 -7.89
C ARG A 2 -6.40 -53.58 -7.98
N ILE A 3 -5.31 -53.83 -7.25
CA ILE A 3 -4.01 -53.12 -7.32
C ILE A 3 -3.58 -52.85 -8.78
N LYS A 4 -4.00 -53.68 -9.74
CA LYS A 4 -3.86 -53.45 -11.18
C LYS A 4 -4.38 -52.09 -11.66
N HIS A 5 -5.50 -51.57 -11.17
CA HIS A 5 -6.00 -50.25 -11.59
C HIS A 5 -5.17 -49.09 -11.02
N PHE A 6 -4.61 -49.25 -9.82
CA PHE A 6 -3.71 -48.26 -9.22
C PHE A 6 -2.35 -48.24 -9.93
N VAL A 7 -1.82 -49.43 -10.29
CA VAL A 7 -0.58 -49.54 -11.07
C VAL A 7 -0.79 -49.01 -12.49
N ILE A 8 -1.92 -49.30 -13.14
CA ILE A 8 -2.25 -48.74 -14.47
C ILE A 8 -2.42 -47.21 -14.37
N PHE A 9 -3.03 -46.68 -13.30
CA PHE A 9 -3.14 -45.25 -13.07
C PHE A 9 -1.77 -44.60 -12.84
N LEU A 10 -0.90 -45.21 -12.02
CA LEU A 10 0.45 -44.69 -11.76
C LEU A 10 1.34 -44.75 -13.01
N VAL A 11 1.26 -45.82 -13.79
CA VAL A 11 1.97 -45.95 -15.08
C VAL A 11 1.43 -44.97 -16.09
N ASN A 12 0.10 -44.73 -16.16
CA ASN A 12 -0.45 -43.66 -16.99
C ASN A 12 -0.06 -42.28 -16.48
N LEU A 13 0.05 -42.05 -15.17
CA LEU A 13 0.48 -40.77 -14.60
C LEU A 13 1.95 -40.49 -14.93
N ILE A 14 2.81 -41.51 -14.86
CA ILE A 14 4.23 -41.42 -15.23
C ILE A 14 4.40 -41.28 -16.75
N LEU A 15 3.61 -42.00 -17.56
CA LEU A 15 3.63 -41.85 -19.02
C LEU A 15 3.04 -40.50 -19.45
N PHE A 16 1.99 -40.00 -18.80
CA PHE A 16 1.46 -38.66 -19.07
C PHE A 16 2.36 -37.54 -18.55
N SER A 17 3.07 -37.72 -17.43
CA SER A 17 4.05 -36.73 -16.98
C SER A 17 5.29 -36.67 -17.87
N ILE A 18 5.69 -37.79 -18.50
CA ILE A 18 6.74 -37.81 -19.53
C ILE A 18 6.24 -37.16 -20.85
N VAL A 19 4.95 -37.25 -21.16
CA VAL A 19 4.37 -36.63 -22.38
C VAL A 19 4.10 -35.12 -22.19
N ILE A 20 3.89 -34.65 -20.96
CA ILE A 20 3.67 -33.21 -20.67
C ILE A 20 4.99 -32.40 -20.67
N ASP A 21 6.15 -33.07 -20.60
CA ASP A 21 7.47 -32.41 -20.64
C ASP A 21 8.27 -32.65 -21.94
N ALA A 22 7.60 -33.14 -22.99
CA ALA A 22 8.15 -33.10 -24.35
C ALA A 22 7.88 -31.73 -25.02
N GLN A 23 8.10 -30.62 -24.30
CA GLN A 23 8.47 -29.40 -25.02
C GLN A 23 9.90 -29.64 -25.49
N SER A 24 10.10 -29.74 -26.81
CA SER A 24 11.45 -29.77 -27.38
C SER A 24 12.26 -28.65 -26.72
N TYR A 25 13.48 -28.95 -26.26
CA TYR A 25 14.39 -27.92 -25.74
C TYR A 25 14.48 -26.73 -26.71
N ASP A 26 14.33 -26.96 -28.02
CA ASP A 26 14.27 -25.92 -29.03
C ASP A 26 13.07 -24.97 -28.90
N ASP A 27 11.90 -25.47 -28.46
CA ASP A 27 10.75 -24.62 -28.19
C ASP A 27 10.95 -23.74 -26.95
N ILE A 28 11.65 -24.25 -25.94
CA ILE A 28 12.02 -23.47 -24.76
C ILE A 28 13.07 -22.41 -25.14
N TYR A 29 14.12 -22.79 -25.86
CA TYR A 29 15.13 -21.85 -26.36
C TYR A 29 14.51 -20.78 -27.26
N ARG A 30 13.63 -21.16 -28.18
CA ARG A 30 12.91 -20.23 -29.05
C ARG A 30 12.04 -19.26 -28.26
N LYS A 31 11.35 -19.72 -27.20
CA LYS A 31 10.58 -18.83 -26.31
C LYS A 31 11.48 -17.87 -25.55
N ILE A 32 12.64 -18.33 -25.07
CA ILE A 32 13.64 -17.48 -24.39
C ILE A 32 14.19 -16.43 -25.37
N ASP A 33 14.59 -16.82 -26.58
CA ASP A 33 15.09 -15.90 -27.61
C ASP A 33 14.02 -14.90 -28.06
N LEU A 34 12.77 -15.34 -28.23
CA LEU A 34 11.65 -14.43 -28.52
C LEU A 34 11.41 -13.44 -27.38
N LYS A 35 11.57 -13.87 -26.12
CA LYS A 35 11.49 -12.99 -24.96
C LYS A 35 12.67 -12.02 -24.94
N LEU A 36 13.90 -12.47 -25.13
CA LEU A 36 15.10 -11.63 -25.25
C LEU A 36 15.07 -10.68 -26.47
N LYS A 37 14.25 -10.96 -27.49
CA LYS A 37 14.00 -10.05 -28.63
C LYS A 37 12.89 -9.03 -28.37
N LYS A 38 11.85 -9.40 -27.60
CA LYS A 38 10.66 -8.56 -27.37
C LYS A 38 10.71 -7.75 -26.07
N ASP A 39 11.47 -8.20 -25.08
CA ASP A 39 11.42 -7.69 -23.72
C ASP A 39 12.48 -6.60 -23.52
N SER A 40 12.03 -5.34 -23.55
CA SER A 40 12.86 -4.15 -23.32
C SER A 40 12.76 -3.63 -21.89
N SER A 41 12.19 -4.39 -20.94
CA SER A 41 11.80 -3.85 -19.63
C SER A 41 12.01 -4.75 -18.40
N TYR A 42 12.15 -6.07 -18.53
CA TYR A 42 12.10 -6.97 -17.36
C TYR A 42 13.40 -7.68 -16.97
N LEU A 43 14.43 -7.73 -17.82
CA LEU A 43 15.66 -8.50 -17.55
C LEU A 43 16.86 -7.56 -17.28
N ASN A 44 17.60 -7.77 -16.19
CA ASN A 44 18.80 -6.99 -15.82
C ASN A 44 19.99 -7.31 -16.74
N LEU A 45 19.86 -6.94 -18.02
CA LEU A 45 20.83 -7.24 -19.07
C LEU A 45 21.87 -6.13 -19.17
N HIS A 46 23.13 -6.53 -19.14
CA HIS A 46 24.29 -5.69 -19.33
C HIS A 46 24.99 -6.04 -20.63
N TYR A 47 25.74 -5.09 -21.19
CA TYR A 47 26.55 -5.34 -22.36
C TYR A 47 27.92 -4.67 -22.28
N ILE A 48 28.86 -5.24 -23.05
CA ILE A 48 30.16 -4.63 -23.35
C ILE A 48 30.37 -4.70 -24.85
N ASP A 49 30.80 -3.56 -25.42
CA ASP A 49 31.12 -3.42 -26.84
C ASP A 49 32.63 -3.57 -27.05
N PHE A 50 33.01 -4.36 -28.04
CA PHE A 50 34.39 -4.52 -28.49
C PHE A 50 34.49 -4.18 -29.98
N THR A 51 35.36 -3.24 -30.35
CA THR A 51 35.51 -2.73 -31.73
C THR A 51 36.91 -3.02 -32.26
N GLY A 52 37.02 -3.51 -33.50
CA GLY A 52 38.32 -3.70 -34.19
C GLY A 52 39.23 -4.73 -33.50
N PRO A 53 40.35 -5.16 -34.12
CA PRO A 53 40.96 -6.49 -33.92
C PRO A 53 41.07 -6.85 -32.44
N ILE A 54 40.05 -7.55 -31.97
CA ILE A 54 39.93 -7.88 -30.57
C ILE A 54 41.07 -8.86 -30.30
N SER A 55 41.78 -8.70 -29.19
CA SER A 55 42.64 -9.76 -28.65
C SER A 55 41.76 -10.91 -28.14
N ILE A 56 41.04 -11.56 -29.06
CA ILE A 56 40.23 -12.75 -28.85
C ILE A 56 41.24 -13.89 -28.76
N PRO A 57 41.25 -14.64 -27.65
CA PRO A 57 42.07 -15.84 -27.55
C PRO A 57 41.85 -16.73 -28.79
N SER A 58 42.91 -17.31 -29.37
CA SER A 58 42.80 -18.11 -30.59
C SER A 58 41.74 -19.22 -30.50
N ILE A 59 41.51 -19.75 -29.30
CA ILE A 59 40.51 -20.76 -28.98
C ILE A 59 39.05 -20.34 -29.26
N VAL A 60 38.76 -19.03 -29.29
CA VAL A 60 37.43 -18.44 -29.55
C VAL A 60 37.34 -17.69 -30.89
N SER A 61 38.31 -17.90 -31.78
CA SER A 61 38.29 -17.31 -33.14
C SER A 61 37.12 -17.80 -34.00
N VAL A 62 36.69 -19.05 -33.78
CA VAL A 62 35.53 -19.68 -34.42
C VAL A 62 34.69 -20.36 -33.35
N LEU A 63 33.43 -19.96 -33.24
CA LEU A 63 32.45 -20.52 -32.31
C LEU A 63 31.48 -21.45 -33.06
N PRO A 64 31.27 -22.68 -32.59
CA PRO A 64 30.27 -23.58 -33.17
C PRO A 64 28.85 -23.02 -32.94
N ARG A 65 28.00 -23.11 -33.97
CA ARG A 65 26.55 -22.86 -33.88
C ARG A 65 25.80 -24.15 -34.11
N LYS A 66 24.69 -24.35 -33.41
CA LYS A 66 24.04 -25.66 -33.36
C LYS A 66 23.26 -25.99 -34.64
N ASP A 67 22.65 -24.97 -35.23
CA ASP A 67 21.75 -25.12 -36.40
C ASP A 67 22.21 -24.26 -37.60
N ASP A 68 23.41 -23.69 -37.57
CA ASP A 68 23.87 -22.69 -38.56
C ASP A 68 25.39 -22.75 -38.77
N GLU A 69 25.92 -22.00 -39.72
CA GLU A 69 27.36 -21.91 -39.97
C GLU A 69 28.12 -21.39 -38.73
N PRO A 70 29.34 -21.90 -38.46
CA PRO A 70 30.15 -21.45 -37.34
C PRO A 70 30.35 -19.92 -37.36
N PHE A 71 30.19 -19.30 -36.21
CA PHE A 71 30.38 -17.87 -36.06
C PHE A 71 31.86 -17.54 -35.94
N SER A 72 32.38 -16.74 -36.88
CA SER A 72 33.76 -16.25 -36.84
C SER A 72 33.78 -14.74 -36.62
N PHE A 73 34.63 -14.27 -35.70
CA PHE A 73 34.84 -12.84 -35.52
C PHE A 73 35.59 -12.25 -36.71
N LYS A 74 34.92 -11.36 -37.45
CA LYS A 74 35.53 -10.55 -38.52
C LYS A 74 36.47 -9.51 -37.92
N VAL A 75 37.69 -9.48 -38.43
CA VAL A 75 38.70 -8.46 -38.10
C VAL A 75 38.50 -7.27 -39.04
N ASN A 76 37.63 -6.34 -38.65
CA ASN A 76 37.39 -5.10 -39.39
C ASN A 76 37.16 -3.95 -38.41
N GLU A 77 37.67 -2.76 -38.71
CA GLU A 77 37.50 -1.55 -37.88
C GLU A 77 36.03 -1.06 -37.86
N ASN A 78 35.26 -1.40 -38.89
CA ASN A 78 33.85 -1.00 -39.02
C ASN A 78 32.87 -1.97 -38.34
N THR A 79 33.37 -2.95 -37.57
CA THR A 79 32.54 -3.96 -36.90
C THR A 79 32.76 -3.93 -35.39
N THR A 80 31.66 -3.75 -34.65
CA THR A 80 31.62 -3.83 -33.19
C THR A 80 30.84 -5.07 -32.77
N TYR A 81 31.41 -5.85 -31.85
CA TYR A 81 30.76 -7.00 -31.22
C TYR A 81 30.28 -6.63 -29.82
N ARG A 82 28.97 -6.76 -29.60
CA ARG A 82 28.33 -6.53 -28.31
C ARG A 82 28.07 -7.85 -27.61
N PHE A 83 28.71 -8.06 -26.47
CA PHE A 83 28.45 -9.22 -25.62
C PHE A 83 27.37 -8.88 -24.62
N VAL A 84 26.26 -9.61 -24.62
CA VAL A 84 25.14 -9.39 -23.70
C VAL A 84 25.11 -10.47 -22.64
N PHE A 85 24.99 -10.06 -21.38
CA PHE A 85 25.04 -10.95 -20.23
C PHE A 85 24.08 -10.54 -19.12
N LEU A 86 23.73 -11.50 -18.27
CA LEU A 86 22.99 -11.31 -17.03
C LEU A 86 23.97 -11.13 -15.88
N MET A 87 23.69 -10.19 -14.98
CA MET A 87 24.46 -9.99 -13.74
C MET A 87 23.47 -9.90 -12.57
N ASP A 88 23.59 -10.79 -11.59
CA ASP A 88 22.76 -10.75 -10.39
C ASP A 88 23.29 -9.73 -9.38
N ALA A 89 22.43 -9.25 -8.47
CA ALA A 89 22.69 -8.07 -7.63
C ALA A 89 23.84 -8.21 -6.59
N VAL A 90 24.54 -9.35 -6.54
CA VAL A 90 25.60 -9.65 -5.57
C VAL A 90 26.86 -10.15 -6.28
N GLY A 91 27.70 -9.22 -6.75
CA GLY A 91 29.07 -9.47 -7.17
C GLY A 91 29.27 -10.15 -8.55
N ILE A 92 30.53 -10.20 -8.99
CA ILE A 92 30.98 -10.76 -10.29
C ILE A 92 30.76 -12.28 -10.38
N ASP A 93 30.52 -12.96 -9.25
CA ASP A 93 30.35 -14.42 -9.16
C ASP A 93 29.00 -14.94 -9.70
N SER A 94 28.14 -14.06 -10.22
CA SER A 94 26.81 -14.37 -10.73
C SER A 94 26.55 -13.84 -12.15
N LEU A 95 27.57 -13.93 -13.02
CA LEU A 95 27.50 -13.52 -14.43
C LEU A 95 27.15 -14.69 -15.35
N GLU A 96 26.23 -14.49 -16.30
CA GLU A 96 25.91 -15.48 -17.34
C GLU A 96 25.86 -14.83 -18.73
N LEU A 97 26.65 -15.33 -19.68
CA LEU A 97 26.65 -14.86 -21.07
C LEU A 97 25.38 -15.35 -21.78
N LEU A 98 24.72 -14.47 -22.53
CA LEU A 98 23.44 -14.76 -23.17
C LEU A 98 23.56 -14.82 -24.70
N TYR A 99 24.09 -13.79 -25.35
CA TYR A 99 24.19 -13.74 -26.81
C TYR A 99 25.21 -12.69 -27.27
N ILE A 100 25.57 -12.72 -28.56
CA ILE A 100 26.47 -11.74 -29.20
C ILE A 100 25.71 -11.02 -30.32
N GLU A 101 25.77 -9.69 -30.34
CA GLU A 101 25.33 -8.88 -31.49
C GLU A 101 26.54 -8.41 -32.28
N GLN A 102 26.46 -8.50 -33.61
CA GLN A 102 27.37 -7.84 -34.51
C GLN A 102 26.74 -6.53 -34.96
N ARG A 103 27.53 -5.46 -34.96
CA ARG A 103 27.12 -4.12 -35.41
C ARG A 103 28.07 -3.66 -36.49
N VAL A 104 27.54 -3.40 -37.67
CA VAL A 104 28.33 -2.96 -38.83
C VAL A 104 27.95 -1.52 -39.14
N ASP A 105 28.94 -0.62 -39.09
CA ASP A 105 28.75 0.77 -39.49
C ASP A 105 28.86 0.89 -41.02
N LYS A 106 27.77 1.26 -41.68
CA LYS A 106 27.72 1.44 -43.14
C LYS A 106 28.22 2.81 -43.61
N SER A 107 28.60 3.70 -42.69
CA SER A 107 29.07 5.06 -43.01
C SER A 107 30.33 5.11 -43.88
N ALA A 108 31.04 4.00 -44.05
CA ALA A 108 32.36 3.97 -44.68
C ALA A 108 32.44 3.25 -46.04
N GLY A 109 31.31 2.94 -46.70
CA GLY A 109 31.35 2.18 -47.94
C GLY A 109 30.18 2.39 -48.87
N GLU A 110 30.11 3.56 -49.54
CA GLU A 110 29.61 3.69 -50.91
C GLU A 110 29.86 5.12 -51.42
N GLY A 111 30.78 5.26 -52.37
CA GLY A 111 30.94 6.48 -53.16
C GLY A 111 29.77 6.64 -54.13
N GLY A 112 28.65 7.19 -53.65
CA GLY A 112 27.46 7.49 -54.45
C GLY A 112 27.52 8.90 -55.06
N PHE A 113 27.74 8.96 -56.38
CA PHE A 113 27.91 10.16 -57.22
C PHE A 113 26.63 10.99 -57.47
N PHE A 114 25.53 10.80 -56.73
CA PHE A 114 24.33 11.63 -56.85
C PHE A 114 23.80 12.06 -55.48
N GLY A 115 23.77 13.37 -55.25
CA GLY A 115 23.32 13.99 -54.01
C GLY A 115 21.82 13.81 -53.76
N GLY A 116 21.48 13.40 -52.54
CA GLY A 116 20.10 13.38 -52.06
C GLY A 116 19.99 12.87 -50.62
N GLY A 117 19.85 13.80 -49.67
CA GLY A 117 19.27 13.56 -48.34
C GLY A 117 20.19 12.92 -47.29
N GLY A 118 20.61 13.69 -46.30
CA GLY A 118 21.34 13.19 -45.13
C GLY A 118 20.51 12.17 -44.33
N GLY A 119 20.81 10.89 -44.52
CA GLY A 119 20.56 9.86 -43.51
C GLY A 119 21.71 9.88 -42.51
N GLY A 120 21.39 9.98 -41.22
CA GLY A 120 22.39 9.79 -40.16
C GLY A 120 23.04 8.39 -40.23
N PRO A 121 24.11 8.14 -39.44
CA PRO A 121 24.86 6.88 -39.48
C PRO A 121 23.91 5.68 -39.41
N GLN A 122 23.90 4.87 -40.47
CA GLN A 122 23.14 3.61 -40.51
C GLN A 122 24.03 2.50 -39.96
N THR A 123 23.70 2.05 -38.74
CA THR A 123 24.31 0.85 -38.14
C THR A 123 23.39 -0.34 -38.34
N ASP A 124 23.85 -1.35 -39.07
CA ASP A 124 23.14 -2.62 -39.16
C ASP A 124 23.46 -3.45 -37.91
N ILE A 125 22.42 -3.93 -37.23
CA ILE A 125 22.53 -4.76 -36.03
C ILE A 125 22.03 -6.17 -36.38
N SER A 126 22.91 -7.17 -36.28
CA SER A 126 22.58 -8.57 -36.45
C SER A 126 22.87 -9.36 -35.17
N ARG A 127 21.93 -10.21 -34.73
CA ARG A 127 22.13 -11.11 -33.59
C ARG A 127 22.59 -12.46 -34.13
N ASP A 128 23.90 -12.56 -34.37
CA ASP A 128 24.50 -13.69 -35.10
C ASP A 128 24.84 -14.89 -34.20
N PHE A 129 24.91 -14.70 -32.88
CA PHE A 129 25.09 -15.79 -31.93
C PHE A 129 24.03 -15.71 -30.83
N ILE A 130 22.99 -16.55 -30.92
CA ILE A 130 21.76 -16.49 -30.09
C ILE A 130 21.90 -17.25 -28.76
N PHE A 131 20.88 -17.16 -27.89
CA PHE A 131 20.92 -17.82 -26.58
C PHE A 131 21.13 -19.33 -26.66
N LYS A 132 20.48 -19.98 -27.62
CA LYS A 132 20.65 -21.42 -27.87
C LYS A 132 22.11 -21.78 -28.13
N ASP A 133 22.80 -21.00 -28.97
CA ASP A 133 24.20 -21.24 -29.33
C ASP A 133 25.14 -20.96 -28.14
N MET A 134 24.88 -19.92 -27.35
CA MET A 134 25.65 -19.61 -26.14
C MET A 134 25.48 -20.65 -25.03
N TYR A 135 24.27 -21.16 -24.86
CA TYR A 135 23.98 -22.23 -23.90
C TYR A 135 24.62 -23.56 -24.33
N ASP A 136 24.59 -23.87 -25.62
CA ASP A 136 25.28 -25.06 -26.15
C ASP A 136 26.80 -24.95 -25.99
N LEU A 137 27.37 -23.76 -26.25
CA LEU A 137 28.78 -23.46 -26.01
C LEU A 137 29.18 -23.70 -24.54
N LYS A 138 28.32 -23.29 -23.59
CA LYS A 138 28.53 -23.50 -22.14
C LYS A 138 28.56 -24.99 -21.78
N LEU A 139 27.72 -25.82 -22.40
CA LEU A 139 27.61 -27.24 -22.07
C LEU A 139 28.64 -28.12 -22.80
N ASN A 140 28.84 -27.88 -24.10
CA ASN A 140 29.58 -28.80 -24.98
C ASN A 140 30.97 -28.28 -25.36
N HIS A 141 31.23 -26.97 -25.21
CA HIS A 141 32.48 -26.32 -25.60
C HIS A 141 32.97 -25.37 -24.50
N PHE A 142 33.02 -25.89 -23.26
CA PHE A 142 33.25 -25.08 -22.06
C PHE A 142 34.55 -24.26 -22.10
N ASP A 143 35.62 -24.76 -22.70
CA ASP A 143 36.89 -24.01 -22.82
C ASP A 143 36.73 -22.72 -23.65
N GLN A 144 35.89 -22.76 -24.69
CA GLN A 144 35.56 -21.60 -25.52
C GLN A 144 34.63 -20.64 -24.75
N TYR A 145 33.61 -21.18 -24.08
CA TYR A 145 32.74 -20.38 -23.22
C TYR A 145 33.52 -19.67 -22.10
N SER A 146 34.42 -20.39 -21.42
CA SER A 146 35.26 -19.89 -20.34
C SER A 146 36.20 -18.77 -20.84
N ALA A 147 36.77 -18.91 -22.04
CA ALA A 147 37.60 -17.86 -22.63
C ALA A 147 36.80 -16.56 -22.92
N LEU A 148 35.55 -16.67 -23.40
CA LEU A 148 34.66 -15.50 -23.57
C LEU A 148 34.24 -14.92 -22.22
N TYR A 149 33.90 -15.77 -21.25
CA TYR A 149 33.51 -15.38 -19.90
C TYR A 149 34.62 -14.59 -19.22
N HIS A 150 35.85 -15.10 -19.25
CA HIS A 150 37.01 -14.42 -18.68
C HIS A 150 37.27 -13.08 -19.34
N LYS A 151 37.08 -12.97 -20.66
CA LYS A 151 37.21 -11.68 -21.37
C LYS A 151 36.23 -10.62 -20.84
N VAL A 152 34.98 -11.02 -20.62
CA VAL A 152 33.93 -10.15 -20.06
C VAL A 152 34.24 -9.80 -18.61
N THR A 153 34.59 -10.78 -17.77
CA THR A 153 34.88 -10.52 -16.35
C THR A 153 36.16 -9.70 -16.14
N ASP A 154 37.20 -9.90 -16.95
CA ASP A 154 38.44 -9.13 -16.87
C ASP A 154 38.22 -7.68 -17.30
N TYR A 155 37.37 -7.45 -18.30
CA TYR A 155 36.96 -6.11 -18.68
C TYR A 155 36.23 -5.41 -17.53
N ILE A 156 35.28 -6.10 -16.87
CA ILE A 156 34.55 -5.56 -15.72
C ILE A 156 35.51 -5.23 -14.57
N LYS A 157 36.41 -6.16 -14.20
CA LYS A 157 37.39 -5.95 -13.12
C LYS A 157 38.36 -4.79 -13.40
N LYS A 158 38.76 -4.58 -14.65
CA LYS A 158 39.63 -3.46 -15.03
C LYS A 158 38.94 -2.11 -15.01
N ASN A 159 37.61 -2.08 -15.14
CA ASN A 159 36.79 -0.88 -15.18
C ASN A 159 35.85 -0.82 -13.97
N ASP A 160 36.30 -1.23 -12.78
CA ASP A 160 35.47 -1.34 -11.56
C ASP A 160 34.79 -0.01 -11.19
N ASP A 161 35.41 1.13 -11.54
CA ASP A 161 34.86 2.48 -11.34
C ASP A 161 33.70 2.84 -12.29
N ALA A 162 33.51 2.08 -13.37
CA ALA A 162 32.50 2.32 -14.40
C ALA A 162 31.68 1.03 -14.67
N PRO A 163 30.49 0.88 -14.07
CA PRO A 163 29.68 -0.33 -14.23
C PRO A 163 29.32 -0.57 -15.70
N PRO A 164 29.23 -1.84 -16.16
CA PRO A 164 28.96 -2.16 -17.55
C PRO A 164 27.60 -1.60 -17.99
N GLU A 165 27.58 -1.05 -19.20
CA GLU A 165 26.40 -0.40 -19.77
C GLU A 165 25.21 -1.36 -19.78
N LYS A 166 24.03 -0.86 -19.40
CA LYS A 166 22.81 -1.65 -19.41
C LYS A 166 22.21 -1.64 -20.81
N LEU A 167 21.78 -2.79 -21.29
CA LEU A 167 21.03 -2.90 -22.56
C LEU A 167 19.71 -2.13 -22.49
N LEU A 168 19.24 -1.89 -21.27
CA LEU A 168 18.04 -1.15 -20.93
C LEU A 168 18.31 0.37 -20.84
N ARG A 169 17.57 1.16 -21.62
CA ARG A 169 17.17 2.54 -21.23
C ARG A 169 16.04 2.50 -20.18
N ILE A 170 16.18 1.68 -19.14
CA ILE A 170 15.49 2.02 -17.91
C ILE A 170 16.29 3.22 -17.41
N ASN A 171 15.77 4.43 -17.65
CA ASN A 171 15.90 5.44 -16.60
C ASN A 171 15.10 4.80 -15.46
N PRO A 172 15.71 4.17 -14.44
CA PRO A 172 14.98 4.05 -13.20
C PRO A 172 14.57 5.50 -12.93
N ASP A 173 13.29 5.75 -12.69
CA ASP A 173 12.94 7.08 -12.20
C ASP A 173 13.82 7.24 -10.97
N THR A 174 14.89 8.03 -11.07
CA THR A 174 15.90 8.16 -10.02
C THR A 174 15.25 8.75 -8.77
N GLU A 175 14.04 9.28 -8.94
CA GLU A 175 13.13 9.76 -7.92
C GLU A 175 12.29 8.65 -7.23
N ILE A 176 12.08 7.48 -7.85
CA ILE A 176 11.31 6.37 -7.25
C ILE A 176 12.25 5.20 -6.96
N LYS A 177 12.97 5.31 -5.83
CA LYS A 177 13.59 4.13 -5.21
C LYS A 177 12.48 3.28 -4.60
N THR A 178 12.06 2.22 -5.29
CA THR A 178 11.24 1.15 -4.68
C THR A 178 12.07 0.42 -3.63
N SER A 179 12.14 0.97 -2.41
CA SER A 179 12.58 0.22 -1.24
C SER A 179 11.38 -0.52 -0.68
N LEU A 180 11.47 -1.85 -0.59
CA LEU A 180 10.56 -2.65 0.21
C LEU A 180 10.42 -2.05 1.62
N GLY A 181 9.23 -1.56 1.96
CA GLY A 181 8.76 -1.52 3.35
C GLY A 181 9.28 -0.43 4.27
N ILE A 182 9.68 0.75 3.79
CA ILE A 182 10.08 1.83 4.69
C ILE A 182 9.23 3.07 4.43
N SER A 183 8.41 3.41 5.41
CA SER A 183 7.74 4.71 5.52
C SER A 183 8.74 5.84 5.25
N SER A 184 8.32 6.88 4.53
CA SER A 184 9.11 8.10 4.24
C SER A 184 9.94 8.52 5.45
N ARG A 185 11.19 8.96 5.29
CA ARG A 185 12.07 9.28 6.45
C ARG A 185 11.55 10.40 7.36
N ASP A 186 10.48 11.08 6.94
CA ASP A 186 9.79 12.18 7.60
C ASP A 186 8.28 11.87 7.77
N ASN A 187 7.48 12.85 8.21
CA ASN A 187 6.04 12.71 8.45
C ASN A 187 5.18 12.76 7.18
N THR A 188 5.77 12.74 5.98
CA THR A 188 5.03 12.92 4.71
C THR A 188 3.89 11.92 4.57
N ASP A 189 4.15 10.64 4.83
CA ASP A 189 3.13 9.59 4.74
C ASP A 189 2.00 9.76 5.75
N TYR A 190 2.35 10.13 6.98
CA TYR A 190 1.38 10.41 8.03
C TYR A 190 0.50 11.61 7.65
N LEU A 191 1.10 12.73 7.28
CA LEU A 191 0.38 13.94 6.90
C LEU A 191 -0.51 13.71 5.69
N ASN A 192 -0.02 13.01 4.67
CA ASN A 192 -0.80 12.65 3.50
C ASN A 192 -2.00 11.79 3.88
N PHE A 193 -1.80 10.75 4.68
CA PHE A 193 -2.90 9.90 5.15
C PHE A 193 -3.93 10.70 5.96
N MET A 194 -3.47 11.55 6.88
CA MET A 194 -4.35 12.32 7.78
C MET A 194 -5.15 13.38 7.02
N ARG A 195 -4.53 14.12 6.08
CA ARG A 195 -5.25 15.07 5.21
C ARG A 195 -6.36 14.38 4.41
N THR A 196 -6.07 13.19 3.87
CA THR A 196 -7.03 12.43 3.07
C THR A 196 -8.19 11.90 3.92
N ASN A 197 -7.93 11.23 5.04
CA ASN A 197 -8.94 10.41 5.72
C ASN A 197 -9.53 11.04 6.98
N HIS A 198 -8.75 11.87 7.67
CA HIS A 198 -9.07 12.33 8.99
C HIS A 198 -10.07 13.52 8.97
N LEU A 199 -10.87 13.67 10.04
CA LEU A 199 -11.85 14.76 10.19
C LEU A 199 -11.18 16.12 10.44
N HIS A 200 -10.19 16.11 11.32
CA HIS A 200 -9.36 17.28 11.63
C HIS A 200 -8.61 17.79 10.40
N TRP A 201 -8.44 19.10 10.34
CA TRP A 201 -7.66 19.74 9.29
C TRP A 201 -6.16 19.63 9.58
N TYR A 202 -5.37 19.27 8.57
CA TYR A 202 -3.92 19.22 8.68
C TYR A 202 -3.32 20.24 7.71
N PRO A 203 -2.36 21.07 8.14
CA PRO A 203 -1.78 22.08 7.27
C PRO A 203 -1.09 21.44 6.06
N LYS A 204 -1.23 22.05 4.88
CA LYS A 204 -0.53 21.67 3.65
C LYS A 204 0.74 22.52 3.48
N PRO A 205 1.85 21.97 2.95
CA PRO A 205 2.99 22.80 2.58
C PRO A 205 2.55 23.78 1.48
N LYS A 206 2.97 25.05 1.58
CA LYS A 206 2.71 26.04 0.53
C LYS A 206 3.42 25.60 -0.74
N VAL A 207 2.67 25.14 -1.74
CA VAL A 207 3.24 24.82 -3.05
C VAL A 207 3.50 26.13 -3.77
N VAL A 208 4.76 26.59 -3.79
CA VAL A 208 5.17 27.71 -4.64
C VAL A 208 5.22 27.20 -6.08
N VAL A 209 4.07 27.12 -6.73
CA VAL A 209 4.04 26.90 -8.18
C VAL A 209 4.59 28.17 -8.83
N LYS A 210 5.80 28.11 -9.40
CA LYS A 210 6.25 29.14 -10.33
C LYS A 210 5.33 29.09 -11.55
N ALA A 211 4.29 29.92 -11.55
CA ALA A 211 3.30 29.98 -12.61
C ALA A 211 3.99 30.24 -13.97
N LYS A 212 3.84 29.30 -14.91
CA LYS A 212 3.86 29.66 -16.33
C LYS A 212 2.64 30.54 -16.57
N ARG A 213 2.82 31.68 -17.28
CA ARG A 213 1.80 32.69 -17.58
C ARG A 213 0.44 32.05 -17.90
N GLY A 214 -0.55 32.29 -17.04
CA GLY A 214 -1.95 31.90 -17.22
C GLY A 214 -2.48 31.08 -16.05
N ALA A 215 -3.20 31.75 -15.15
CA ALA A 215 -3.88 31.21 -13.96
C ALA A 215 -2.96 30.64 -12.86
N ALA A 216 -2.41 31.53 -12.03
CA ALA A 216 -2.18 31.15 -10.64
C ALA A 216 -3.55 30.89 -10.02
N GLN A 217 -3.84 29.63 -9.67
CA GLN A 217 -4.93 29.33 -8.74
C GLN A 217 -4.57 30.03 -7.43
N GLU A 218 -5.21 31.16 -7.12
CA GLU A 218 -5.18 31.69 -5.77
C GLU A 218 -5.75 30.61 -4.85
N GLU A 219 -4.95 30.13 -3.90
CA GLU A 219 -5.48 29.37 -2.76
C GLU A 219 -6.52 30.26 -2.08
N VAL A 220 -7.80 29.96 -2.29
CA VAL A 220 -8.89 30.65 -1.59
C VAL A 220 -8.71 30.34 -0.11
N LYS A 221 -8.20 31.32 0.64
CA LYS A 221 -7.96 31.20 2.08
C LYS A 221 -9.32 31.26 2.77
N THR A 222 -9.91 30.10 3.04
CA THR A 222 -11.19 30.00 3.76
C THR A 222 -10.93 30.01 5.26
N SER A 223 -11.49 30.98 5.99
CA SER A 223 -11.32 31.05 7.45
C SER A 223 -12.09 29.96 8.21
N TYR A 224 -13.08 29.32 7.57
CA TYR A 224 -13.89 28.24 8.13
C TYR A 224 -13.56 26.91 7.47
N ARG A 225 -13.53 25.83 8.26
CA ARG A 225 -13.38 24.46 7.76
C ARG A 225 -14.41 23.55 8.42
N LEU A 226 -15.10 22.76 7.60
CA LEU A 226 -16.20 21.89 8.01
C LEU A 226 -16.03 20.51 7.39
N ASP A 227 -16.10 19.47 8.20
CA ASP A 227 -16.21 18.08 7.75
C ASP A 227 -17.47 17.48 8.36
N ALA A 228 -18.44 17.10 7.54
CA ALA A 228 -19.74 16.66 8.02
C ALA A 228 -20.20 15.40 7.29
N SER A 229 -20.72 14.44 8.05
CA SER A 229 -21.43 13.27 7.58
C SER A 229 -22.61 13.00 8.51
N PHE A 230 -23.46 12.01 8.19
CA PHE A 230 -24.54 11.64 9.11
C PHE A 230 -24.00 11.15 10.46
N SER A 231 -22.87 10.46 10.48
CA SER A 231 -22.31 9.91 11.73
C SER A 231 -21.55 10.90 12.61
N GLN A 232 -21.00 11.98 12.03
CA GLN A 232 -20.06 12.88 12.71
C GLN A 232 -19.93 14.23 12.00
N ILE A 233 -19.62 15.27 12.76
CA ILE A 233 -19.34 16.63 12.29
C ILE A 233 -18.08 17.16 13.00
N SER A 234 -17.22 17.83 12.25
CA SER A 234 -16.04 18.52 12.74
C SER A 234 -16.00 19.94 12.20
N PHE A 235 -15.65 20.87 13.08
CA PHE A 235 -15.55 22.28 12.77
C PHE A 235 -14.18 22.81 13.21
N SER A 236 -13.52 23.58 12.34
CA SER A 236 -12.36 24.39 12.69
C SER A 236 -12.43 25.78 12.06
N HIS A 237 -11.67 26.71 12.62
CA HIS A 237 -11.61 28.10 12.19
C HIS A 237 -10.15 28.58 12.25
N GLU A 238 -9.77 29.52 11.40
CA GLU A 238 -8.40 30.07 11.36
C GLU A 238 -7.93 30.65 12.70
N ILE A 239 -8.85 31.16 13.53
CA ILE A 239 -8.54 31.64 14.90
C ILE A 239 -8.05 30.50 15.82
N MET A 240 -8.41 29.26 15.51
CA MET A 240 -7.94 28.07 16.23
C MET A 240 -6.63 27.51 15.67
N ASP A 241 -6.05 28.16 14.65
CA ASP A 241 -4.70 27.88 14.18
C ASP A 241 -3.69 28.68 15.02
N PHE A 242 -2.62 28.02 15.43
CA PHE A 242 -1.53 28.64 16.18
C PHE A 242 -0.19 28.30 15.53
N ALA A 243 0.87 29.04 15.88
CA ALA A 243 2.15 28.94 15.21
C ALA A 243 2.73 27.51 15.15
N MET A 244 2.35 26.65 16.10
CA MET A 244 2.82 25.27 16.24
C MET A 244 1.72 24.23 15.93
N GLY A 245 0.59 24.60 15.32
CA GLY A 245 -0.50 23.65 15.10
C GLY A 245 -1.88 24.24 14.87
N GLY A 246 -2.92 23.45 15.16
CA GLY A 246 -4.31 23.86 14.99
C GLY A 246 -5.27 23.02 15.81
N ALA A 247 -6.47 23.53 16.02
CA ALA A 247 -7.51 22.85 16.80
C ALA A 247 -8.86 22.77 16.07
N SER A 248 -9.66 21.76 16.45
CA SER A 248 -11.02 21.56 15.97
C SER A 248 -11.92 21.01 17.07
N VAL A 249 -13.22 21.23 16.90
CA VAL A 249 -14.26 20.59 17.70
C VAL A 249 -14.92 19.50 16.86
N GLU A 250 -15.17 18.35 17.45
CA GLU A 250 -15.78 17.20 16.80
C GLU A 250 -16.99 16.71 17.61
N TYR A 251 -18.07 16.36 16.93
CA TYR A 251 -19.26 15.72 17.50
C TYR A 251 -19.63 14.50 16.68
N GLY A 252 -20.14 13.44 17.32
CA GLY A 252 -20.57 12.28 16.54
C GLY A 252 -21.05 11.09 17.35
N PHE A 253 -21.48 10.06 16.61
CA PHE A 253 -22.09 8.84 17.13
C PHE A 253 -21.20 7.59 16.93
N THR A 254 -19.96 7.80 16.50
CA THR A 254 -18.99 6.74 16.19
C THR A 254 -18.31 6.21 17.45
N GLU A 255 -18.11 4.90 17.54
CA GLU A 255 -17.25 4.27 18.55
C GLU A 255 -15.92 3.85 17.89
N LYS A 256 -14.78 3.96 18.60
CA LYS A 256 -13.44 3.65 18.07
C LYS A 256 -13.03 2.18 18.24
N VAL A 257 -13.18 1.65 19.44
CA VAL A 257 -12.65 0.34 19.86
C VAL A 257 -13.60 -0.78 19.46
N LEU A 258 -14.85 -0.69 19.89
CA LEU A 258 -15.87 -1.67 19.57
C LEU A 258 -16.25 -1.55 18.09
N ASN A 259 -16.30 -2.68 17.37
CA ASN A 259 -16.78 -2.74 16.00
C ASN A 259 -18.30 -2.54 15.96
N LEU A 260 -18.74 -1.30 16.19
CA LEU A 260 -20.13 -0.86 16.17
C LEU A 260 -20.32 0.22 15.11
N LEU A 261 -21.43 0.13 14.38
CA LEU A 261 -21.86 1.18 13.47
C LEU A 261 -22.25 2.44 14.26
N PRO A 262 -22.19 3.62 13.63
CA PRO A 262 -22.82 4.81 14.18
C PRO A 262 -24.26 4.50 14.62
N TYR A 263 -24.68 5.04 15.76
CA TYR A 263 -26.00 4.82 16.38
C TYR A 263 -26.29 3.43 16.94
N GLN A 264 -25.47 2.41 16.65
CA GLN A 264 -25.61 1.06 17.21
C GLN A 264 -25.20 0.99 18.69
N ALA A 265 -24.51 2.02 19.18
CA ALA A 265 -24.22 2.24 20.58
C ALA A 265 -25.04 3.42 21.12
N THR A 266 -25.53 3.34 22.37
CA THR A 266 -26.31 4.43 22.98
C THR A 266 -25.41 5.57 23.49
N LEU A 267 -24.67 6.21 22.58
CA LEU A 267 -23.71 7.26 22.89
C LEU A 267 -23.90 8.50 22.02
N PHE A 268 -23.34 9.60 22.50
CA PHE A 268 -22.98 10.79 21.74
C PHE A 268 -21.61 11.25 22.23
N ASN A 269 -20.69 11.52 21.33
CA ASN A 269 -19.36 12.02 21.65
C ASN A 269 -19.27 13.50 21.29
N ALA A 270 -18.71 14.28 22.21
CA ALA A 270 -18.19 15.61 21.96
C ALA A 270 -16.69 15.58 22.21
N ALA A 271 -15.90 16.19 21.35
CA ALA A 271 -14.45 16.14 21.46
C ALA A 271 -13.80 17.44 21.03
N PHE A 272 -12.68 17.75 21.68
CA PHE A 272 -11.76 18.81 21.30
C PHE A 272 -10.48 18.16 20.82
N ARG A 273 -10.03 18.49 19.61
CA ARG A 273 -8.81 17.95 19.02
C ARG A 273 -7.82 19.05 18.74
N THR A 274 -6.56 18.78 19.05
CA THR A 274 -5.44 19.69 18.85
C THR A 274 -4.27 18.94 18.24
N LEU A 275 -3.68 19.53 17.20
CA LEU A 275 -2.42 19.09 16.63
C LEU A 275 -1.32 20.03 17.13
N ILE A 276 -0.29 19.49 17.76
CA ILE A 276 0.84 20.25 18.29
C ILE A 276 2.12 19.75 17.62
N THR A 277 2.94 20.67 17.14
CA THR A 277 4.20 20.39 16.49
C THR A 277 5.35 20.90 17.35
N ILE A 278 6.28 20.03 17.72
CA ILE A 278 7.44 20.32 18.55
C ILE A 278 8.69 20.37 17.65
N SER A 279 9.31 21.55 17.52
CA SER A 279 10.48 21.79 16.66
C SER A 279 11.33 22.96 17.17
N ASP A 280 12.66 22.82 17.11
CA ASP A 280 13.63 23.84 17.56
C ASP A 280 13.78 25.03 16.60
N LYS A 281 13.25 24.96 15.37
CA LYS A 281 13.30 26.02 14.34
C LYS A 281 11.96 26.12 13.57
N LYS A 282 11.82 27.15 12.71
CA LYS A 282 10.65 27.39 11.82
C LYS A 282 9.94 26.09 11.47
N VAL A 283 8.66 25.97 11.86
CA VAL A 283 7.89 24.72 11.87
C VAL A 283 7.90 24.06 10.49
N ASN A 284 8.79 23.08 10.31
CA ASN A 284 8.73 22.16 9.20
C ASN A 284 7.94 20.93 9.67
N LEU A 285 6.68 20.84 9.24
CA LEU A 285 5.74 19.79 9.64
C LEU A 285 6.21 18.39 9.26
N GLU A 286 7.00 18.25 8.20
CA GLU A 286 7.53 16.95 7.76
C GLU A 286 8.58 16.45 8.74
N LYS A 287 9.41 17.34 9.30
CA LYS A 287 10.57 16.95 10.13
C LYS A 287 10.32 17.01 11.64
N ALA A 288 9.27 17.70 12.07
CA ALA A 288 9.00 17.93 13.48
C ALA A 288 8.32 16.74 14.16
N LEU A 289 8.47 16.62 15.49
CA LEU A 289 7.64 15.69 16.27
C LEU A 289 6.21 16.26 16.33
N MET A 290 5.22 15.48 15.92
CA MET A 290 3.82 15.88 15.95
C MET A 290 3.08 15.05 16.98
N VAL A 291 2.30 15.76 17.80
CA VAL A 291 1.46 15.23 18.86
C VAL A 291 0.04 15.66 18.57
N ASP A 292 -0.78 14.70 18.18
CA ASP A 292 -2.18 14.92 17.87
C ASP A 292 -3.03 14.35 19.01
N VAL A 293 -3.75 15.21 19.71
CA VAL A 293 -4.51 14.87 20.91
C VAL A 293 -5.98 15.23 20.70
N LYS A 294 -6.85 14.24 20.85
CA LYS A 294 -8.31 14.41 20.89
C LYS A 294 -8.80 14.05 22.28
N ILE A 295 -9.32 15.03 23.00
CA ILE A 295 -9.98 14.87 24.30
C ILE A 295 -11.47 14.63 24.04
N ILE A 296 -12.04 13.59 24.64
CA ILE A 296 -13.37 13.08 24.34
C ILE A 296 -14.24 13.09 25.60
N GLY A 297 -15.39 13.73 25.52
CA GLY A 297 -16.52 13.55 26.44
C GLY A 297 -17.59 12.69 25.78
N ARG A 298 -17.89 11.54 26.37
CA ARG A 298 -18.95 10.64 25.92
C ARG A 298 -20.17 10.80 26.83
N LEU A 299 -21.33 11.06 26.22
CA LEU A 299 -22.61 11.18 26.90
C LEU A 299 -23.51 10.02 26.50
N LYS A 300 -24.20 9.44 27.48
CA LYS A 300 -25.24 8.43 27.22
C LYS A 300 -26.41 9.07 26.47
N MET A 301 -26.76 8.52 25.32
CA MET A 301 -27.89 8.99 24.49
C MET A 301 -28.66 7.81 23.90
N ASN A 302 -29.98 7.79 24.01
CA ASN A 302 -30.79 6.73 23.40
C ASN A 302 -30.92 6.95 21.89
N THR A 303 -30.14 6.19 21.11
CA THR A 303 -30.09 6.26 19.64
C THR A 303 -31.12 5.38 18.94
N SER A 304 -31.88 4.55 19.68
CA SER A 304 -32.79 3.54 19.09
C SER A 304 -33.81 4.15 18.13
N LYS A 305 -34.38 5.31 18.49
CA LYS A 305 -35.37 6.02 17.66
C LYS A 305 -34.74 6.68 16.43
N ILE A 306 -33.52 7.18 16.58
CA ILE A 306 -32.77 7.77 15.45
C ILE A 306 -32.50 6.67 14.44
N MET A 307 -31.92 5.55 14.89
CA MET A 307 -31.55 4.43 14.04
C MET A 307 -32.76 3.86 13.27
N SER A 308 -33.93 3.73 13.91
CA SER A 308 -35.14 3.24 13.23
C SER A 308 -35.74 4.23 12.21
N SER A 309 -35.29 5.49 12.20
CA SER A 309 -35.84 6.56 11.35
C SER A 309 -34.92 6.92 10.18
N LEU A 310 -33.67 6.42 10.16
CA LEU A 310 -32.69 6.75 9.13
C LEU A 310 -32.69 5.68 8.03
N PRO A 311 -33.05 6.01 6.78
CA PRO A 311 -33.19 5.03 5.70
C PRO A 311 -31.86 4.50 5.17
N PHE A 312 -30.73 5.08 5.60
CA PHE A 312 -29.38 4.74 5.15
C PHE A 312 -28.62 3.86 6.16
N ILE A 313 -29.30 3.35 7.19
CA ILE A 313 -28.77 2.39 8.16
C ILE A 313 -29.56 1.09 8.04
N ALA A 314 -28.85 0.00 7.78
CA ALA A 314 -29.38 -1.36 7.83
C ALA A 314 -28.69 -2.11 8.98
N ALA A 315 -29.21 -1.98 10.20
CA ALA A 315 -28.68 -2.62 11.40
C ALA A 315 -29.78 -2.92 12.41
N ASP A 316 -29.58 -3.93 13.25
CA ASP A 316 -30.45 -4.21 14.38
C ASP A 316 -30.38 -3.12 15.45
N LYS A 317 -31.43 -3.04 16.28
CA LYS A 317 -31.52 -2.08 17.38
C LYS A 317 -30.31 -2.16 18.32
N PRO A 318 -29.86 -1.02 18.87
CA PRO A 318 -28.76 -1.01 19.83
C PRO A 318 -29.08 -1.89 21.05
N LEU A 319 -28.13 -2.74 21.43
CA LEU A 319 -28.23 -3.63 22.60
C LEU A 319 -27.25 -3.27 23.71
N LEU A 320 -26.25 -2.45 23.40
CA LEU A 320 -25.19 -2.04 24.33
C LEU A 320 -25.44 -0.62 24.84
N ASN A 321 -25.45 -0.47 26.18
CA ASN A 321 -25.46 0.83 26.82
C ASN A 321 -24.02 1.32 27.00
N MET A 322 -23.74 2.51 26.50
CA MET A 322 -22.45 3.15 26.74
C MET A 322 -22.56 4.05 27.96
N GLY A 323 -21.60 3.91 28.88
CA GLY A 323 -21.48 4.81 30.02
C GLY A 323 -21.15 6.24 29.60
N THR A 324 -21.54 7.20 30.42
CA THR A 324 -20.97 8.55 30.37
C THR A 324 -19.53 8.46 30.82
N SER A 325 -18.60 8.95 30.01
CA SER A 325 -17.17 8.73 30.23
C SER A 325 -16.32 9.85 29.64
N GLY A 326 -15.08 9.95 30.14
CA GLY A 326 -14.06 10.85 29.62
C GLY A 326 -12.91 10.03 29.04
N GLY A 327 -12.30 10.54 27.97
CA GLY A 327 -11.21 9.85 27.31
C GLY A 327 -10.30 10.74 26.51
N PHE A 328 -9.25 10.14 25.96
CA PHE A 328 -8.35 10.78 25.03
C PHE A 328 -7.93 9.81 23.93
N ASP A 329 -7.59 10.36 22.77
CA ASP A 329 -6.97 9.69 21.64
C ASP A 329 -5.72 10.48 21.25
N VAL A 330 -4.55 9.86 21.37
CA VAL A 330 -3.25 10.48 21.13
C VAL A 330 -2.56 9.76 19.98
N GLN A 331 -2.12 10.51 18.97
CA GLN A 331 -1.29 10.01 17.87
C GLN A 331 0.06 10.74 17.91
N LEU A 332 1.14 9.95 17.97
CA LEU A 332 2.51 10.45 18.07
C LEU A 332 3.29 10.05 16.83
N THR A 333 3.94 11.01 16.19
CA THR A 333 4.82 10.73 15.06
C THR A 333 6.20 10.30 15.53
N ARG A 334 6.54 9.02 15.32
CA ARG A 334 7.86 8.44 15.57
C ARG A 334 8.53 8.79 16.91
N PRO A 335 7.86 8.61 18.05
CA PRO A 335 8.50 8.85 19.34
C PRO A 335 9.70 7.89 19.49
N PHE A 336 10.89 8.43 19.77
CA PHE A 336 12.10 7.62 20.01
C PHE A 336 12.43 6.61 18.88
N SER A 337 12.17 6.98 17.62
CA SER A 337 12.35 6.12 16.42
C SER A 337 11.42 4.91 16.33
N LEU A 338 10.37 4.83 17.16
CA LEU A 338 9.32 3.84 17.00
C LEU A 338 8.46 4.15 15.75
N PRO A 339 7.70 3.18 15.23
CA PRO A 339 6.61 3.46 14.29
C PRO A 339 5.59 4.46 14.89
N PHE A 340 4.74 5.04 14.05
CA PHE A 340 3.70 5.98 14.50
C PHE A 340 2.80 5.32 15.54
N LEU A 341 2.67 5.92 16.71
CA LEU A 341 2.00 5.32 17.85
C LEU A 341 0.63 5.98 18.05
N ASN A 342 -0.43 5.17 18.16
CA ASN A 342 -1.77 5.64 18.51
C ASN A 342 -2.18 5.02 19.85
N ILE A 343 -2.67 5.84 20.77
CA ILE A 343 -3.16 5.42 22.09
C ILE A 343 -4.53 6.05 22.31
N TYR A 344 -5.52 5.22 22.59
CA TYR A 344 -6.87 5.60 22.96
C TYR A 344 -7.19 5.05 24.34
N LEU A 345 -7.72 5.89 25.21
CA LEU A 345 -8.29 5.49 26.50
C LEU A 345 -9.63 6.20 26.69
N ASN A 346 -10.61 5.50 27.20
CA ASN A 346 -11.89 6.06 27.60
C ASN A 346 -12.42 5.32 28.82
N ALA A 347 -12.68 6.05 29.89
CA ALA A 347 -13.11 5.47 31.16
C ALA A 347 -14.21 6.33 31.79
N GLY A 348 -15.23 5.66 32.33
CA GLY A 348 -16.39 6.28 32.96
C GLY A 348 -16.76 5.60 34.27
N GLY A 349 -17.50 6.33 35.09
CA GLY A 349 -18.05 5.76 36.32
C GLY A 349 -19.14 4.72 36.02
N PRO A 350 -19.28 3.67 36.86
CA PRO A 350 -20.30 2.65 36.67
C PRO A 350 -21.72 3.21 36.83
N GLY A 351 -22.39 3.45 35.70
CA GLY A 351 -23.74 4.02 35.62
C GLY A 351 -24.83 2.99 35.28
N TYR A 352 -25.29 2.22 36.28
CA TYR A 352 -26.30 1.16 36.11
C TYR A 352 -27.76 1.62 36.25
N SER A 353 -28.01 2.91 36.43
CA SER A 353 -29.38 3.42 36.58
C SER A 353 -30.01 3.73 35.22
N SER A 354 -31.29 3.42 35.09
CA SER A 354 -32.16 3.72 33.94
C SER A 354 -31.49 3.40 32.59
N PRO A 355 -31.20 2.12 32.28
CA PRO A 355 -30.63 1.74 30.99
C PRO A 355 -31.46 2.28 29.82
N SER A 356 -30.78 2.76 28.77
CA SER A 356 -31.44 3.24 27.54
C SER A 356 -32.01 2.08 26.73
N VAL A 357 -31.34 0.92 26.77
CA VAL A 357 -31.70 -0.31 26.06
C VAL A 357 -31.63 -1.51 27.00
N THR A 358 -32.59 -2.43 26.88
CA THR A 358 -32.70 -3.63 27.71
C THR A 358 -33.11 -4.83 26.87
N VAL A 359 -32.63 -6.01 27.25
CA VAL A 359 -33.00 -7.30 26.68
C VAL A 359 -33.99 -8.01 27.62
N PRO A 360 -35.16 -8.45 27.13
CA PRO A 360 -36.12 -9.18 27.95
C PRO A 360 -35.59 -10.54 28.43
N LYS A 361 -35.86 -10.90 29.69
CA LYS A 361 -35.59 -12.24 30.25
C LYS A 361 -36.73 -12.69 31.16
N GLY A 362 -37.76 -13.29 30.55
CA GLY A 362 -38.96 -13.68 31.28
C GLY A 362 -39.67 -12.46 31.87
N LYS A 363 -39.83 -12.43 33.21
CA LYS A 363 -40.40 -11.29 33.94
C LYS A 363 -39.38 -10.19 34.27
N ASP A 364 -38.09 -10.48 34.10
CA ASP A 364 -36.99 -9.57 34.40
C ASP A 364 -36.42 -8.97 33.10
N LYS A 365 -35.56 -7.97 33.27
CA LYS A 365 -34.83 -7.33 32.17
C LYS A 365 -33.33 -7.38 32.44
N GLU A 366 -32.56 -7.61 31.39
CA GLU A 366 -31.10 -7.51 31.45
C GLU A 366 -30.66 -6.29 30.64
N ALA A 367 -29.59 -5.63 31.08
CA ALA A 367 -28.94 -4.58 30.31
C ALA A 367 -27.43 -4.78 30.35
N TYR A 368 -26.78 -4.51 29.22
CA TYR A 368 -25.34 -4.64 29.07
C TYR A 368 -24.72 -3.25 28.95
N PHE A 369 -23.57 -3.07 29.59
CA PHE A 369 -22.89 -1.78 29.70
C PHE A 369 -21.41 -1.92 29.38
N SER A 370 -20.83 -0.92 28.72
CA SER A 370 -19.37 -0.72 28.65
C SER A 370 -19.02 0.64 29.25
N PHE A 371 -18.05 0.66 30.15
CA PHE A 371 -17.59 1.85 30.88
C PHE A 371 -16.12 2.18 30.58
N SER A 372 -15.32 1.17 30.27
CA SER A 372 -13.87 1.28 30.10
C SER A 372 -13.44 0.66 28.77
N GLN A 373 -12.68 1.42 28.00
CA GLN A 373 -12.18 1.02 26.68
C GLN A 373 -10.77 1.57 26.48
N ALA A 374 -9.91 0.78 25.85
CA ALA A 374 -8.55 1.17 25.54
C ALA A 374 -8.12 0.58 24.21
N GLU A 375 -7.24 1.26 23.48
CA GLU A 375 -6.59 0.71 22.29
C GLU A 375 -5.21 1.32 22.12
N ALA A 376 -4.21 0.50 21.86
CA ALA A 376 -2.87 0.94 21.52
C ALA A 376 -2.43 0.25 20.23
N THR A 377 -2.02 1.02 19.22
CA THR A 377 -1.58 0.50 17.92
C THR A 377 -0.34 1.22 17.39
N MET A 378 0.48 0.48 16.65
CA MET A 378 1.58 1.00 15.85
C MET A 378 1.17 1.03 14.38
N SER A 379 1.49 2.11 13.69
CA SER A 379 1.13 2.34 12.29
C SER A 379 2.35 2.22 11.39
N PHE A 380 2.20 1.45 10.32
CA PHE A 380 3.20 1.22 9.29
C PHE A 380 2.65 1.74 7.96
N TYR A 381 3.47 2.46 7.21
CA TYR A 381 3.10 3.06 5.94
C TYR A 381 3.95 2.46 4.83
N TRP A 382 3.32 2.13 3.70
CA TRP A 382 4.00 1.72 2.48
C TRP A 382 3.63 2.67 1.36
N ASN A 383 4.43 3.73 1.24
CA ASN A 383 4.41 4.65 0.11
C ASN A 383 5.86 4.82 -0.33
N THR A 384 6.27 4.17 -1.44
CA THR A 384 7.67 4.25 -1.88
C THR A 384 7.96 5.52 -2.71
N SER A 385 6.96 6.36 -2.97
CA SER A 385 7.09 7.70 -3.57
C SER A 385 5.77 8.48 -3.54
N ASP A 386 5.84 9.81 -3.45
CA ASP A 386 4.70 10.74 -3.63
C ASP A 386 4.07 10.64 -5.03
N LYS A 387 4.78 10.05 -5.99
CA LYS A 387 4.30 9.79 -7.36
C LYS A 387 3.42 8.55 -7.46
N MET A 388 3.33 7.71 -6.42
CA MET A 388 2.49 6.52 -6.48
C MET A 388 1.02 6.86 -6.26
N ASN A 389 0.20 6.33 -7.16
CA ASN A 389 -1.25 6.43 -7.09
C ASN A 389 -1.87 5.55 -5.99
N SER A 390 -1.13 4.58 -5.45
CA SER A 390 -1.63 3.70 -4.38
C SER A 390 -0.87 3.94 -3.09
N ARG A 391 -1.61 4.16 -2.00
CA ARG A 391 -1.05 4.38 -0.67
C ARG A 391 -1.59 3.38 0.32
N LEU A 392 -0.70 2.77 1.09
CA LEU A 392 -1.02 1.67 2.00
C LEU A 392 -0.61 2.00 3.44
N ARG A 393 -1.47 1.65 4.40
CA ARG A 393 -1.17 1.74 5.83
C ARG A 393 -1.72 0.51 6.56
N MET A 394 -1.03 0.08 7.59
CA MET A 394 -1.49 -0.96 8.50
C MET A 394 -1.27 -0.53 9.93
N ASP A 395 -2.29 -0.70 10.77
CA ASP A 395 -2.16 -0.53 12.21
C ASP A 395 -2.22 -1.91 12.86
N ILE A 396 -1.28 -2.21 13.75
CA ILE A 396 -1.25 -3.45 14.52
C ILE A 396 -1.16 -3.10 16.00
N GLY A 397 -1.94 -3.77 16.84
CA GLY A 397 -1.84 -3.61 18.28
C GLY A 397 -2.89 -4.40 19.05
N ALA A 398 -3.32 -3.84 20.18
CA ALA A 398 -4.29 -4.46 21.06
C ALA A 398 -5.34 -3.45 21.53
N GLY A 399 -6.58 -3.92 21.65
CA GLY A 399 -7.71 -3.18 22.18
C GLY A 399 -8.36 -3.92 23.34
N TYR A 400 -8.87 -3.17 24.31
CA TYR A 400 -9.51 -3.64 25.51
C TYR A 400 -10.87 -2.98 25.65
N TYR A 401 -11.83 -3.74 26.18
CA TYR A 401 -13.10 -3.21 26.61
C TYR A 401 -13.70 -4.09 27.70
N ASP A 402 -14.49 -3.46 28.56
CA ASP A 402 -15.30 -4.14 29.57
C ASP A 402 -16.76 -4.32 29.11
N ILE A 403 -17.40 -5.39 29.58
CA ILE A 403 -18.86 -5.55 29.50
C ILE A 403 -19.39 -5.98 30.86
N TRP A 404 -20.27 -5.15 31.40
CA TRP A 404 -21.01 -5.42 32.61
C TRP A 404 -22.46 -5.76 32.31
N LYS A 405 -22.98 -6.72 33.05
CA LYS A 405 -24.37 -7.16 33.01
C LYS A 405 -25.11 -6.67 34.25
N GLY A 406 -26.18 -5.91 34.02
CA GLY A 406 -27.15 -5.50 35.05
C GLY A 406 -28.45 -6.29 34.91
N THR A 407 -28.93 -6.89 36.00
CA THR A 407 -30.27 -7.52 36.06
C THR A 407 -31.25 -6.60 36.77
N TYR A 408 -32.46 -6.44 36.22
CA TYR A 408 -33.51 -5.55 36.73
C TYR A 408 -34.79 -6.35 36.94
N ILE A 409 -35.27 -6.38 38.18
CA ILE A 409 -36.48 -7.12 38.56
C ILE A 409 -37.68 -6.20 38.35
N GLY A 410 -38.67 -6.67 37.58
CA GLY A 410 -39.90 -5.92 37.29
C GLY A 410 -39.64 -4.54 36.64
N THR A 411 -40.06 -3.47 37.32
CA THR A 411 -39.95 -2.07 36.85
C THR A 411 -38.81 -1.29 37.53
N ALA A 412 -37.90 -1.99 38.21
CA ALA A 412 -36.78 -1.36 38.90
C ALA A 412 -35.93 -0.54 37.93
N LYS A 413 -35.58 0.69 38.34
CA LYS A 413 -34.69 1.57 37.57
C LYS A 413 -33.21 1.32 37.85
N SER A 414 -32.88 0.52 38.86
CA SER A 414 -31.51 0.20 39.25
C SER A 414 -31.29 -1.31 39.20
N ALA A 415 -30.09 -1.73 38.81
CA ALA A 415 -29.74 -3.13 38.72
C ALA A 415 -29.70 -3.78 40.12
N SER A 416 -30.41 -4.89 40.29
CA SER A 416 -30.39 -5.71 41.51
C SER A 416 -29.13 -6.59 41.59
N LYS A 417 -28.65 -7.08 40.45
CA LYS A 417 -27.37 -7.81 40.31
C LYS A 417 -26.51 -7.14 39.24
N LYS A 418 -25.21 -7.03 39.51
CA LYS A 418 -24.18 -6.50 38.62
C LYS A 418 -23.07 -7.53 38.47
N GLU A 419 -22.66 -7.82 37.25
CA GLU A 419 -21.68 -8.86 36.96
C GLU A 419 -20.78 -8.43 35.80
N LEU A 420 -19.46 -8.44 36.01
CA LEU A 420 -18.50 -8.24 34.93
C LEU A 420 -18.40 -9.54 34.13
N ILE A 421 -18.77 -9.49 32.85
CA ILE A 421 -18.83 -10.68 31.99
C ILE A 421 -17.78 -10.68 30.88
N GLN A 422 -17.10 -9.55 30.64
CA GLN A 422 -16.03 -9.42 29.65
C GLN A 422 -15.03 -8.38 30.15
N ASP A 423 -13.74 -8.71 30.14
CA ASP A 423 -12.66 -7.86 30.63
C ASP A 423 -11.31 -8.24 29.99
N ASN A 424 -11.26 -8.31 28.66
CA ASN A 424 -10.10 -8.87 27.95
C ASN A 424 -9.52 -7.91 26.93
N PHE A 425 -8.24 -8.10 26.64
CA PHE A 425 -7.57 -7.54 25.47
C PHE A 425 -7.73 -8.46 24.26
N TYR A 426 -7.90 -7.86 23.09
CA TYR A 426 -7.97 -8.51 21.80
C TYR A 426 -7.01 -7.86 20.81
N PRO A 427 -6.43 -8.63 19.87
CA PRO A 427 -5.62 -8.05 18.82
C PRO A 427 -6.47 -7.14 17.93
N VAL A 428 -5.88 -6.00 17.55
CA VAL A 428 -6.45 -5.04 16.59
C VAL A 428 -5.57 -5.03 15.36
N ILE A 429 -6.17 -5.21 14.20
CA ILE A 429 -5.49 -5.03 12.92
C ILE A 429 -6.36 -4.11 12.06
N ASN A 430 -5.81 -2.98 11.61
CA ASN A 430 -6.43 -2.15 10.59
C ASN A 430 -5.57 -2.15 9.33
N PHE A 431 -6.21 -2.22 8.17
CA PHE A 431 -5.58 -2.04 6.88
C PHE A 431 -6.26 -0.88 6.16
N TYR A 432 -5.48 0.01 5.58
CA TYR A 432 -5.96 1.14 4.81
C TYR A 432 -5.32 1.14 3.43
N PHE A 433 -6.13 1.47 2.44
CA PHE A 433 -5.72 1.69 1.08
C PHE A 433 -6.34 3.01 0.60
N ASN A 434 -5.55 3.90 0.02
CA ASN A 434 -6.03 5.07 -0.70
C ASN A 434 -5.52 5.02 -2.12
N PHE A 435 -6.40 5.31 -3.07
CA PHE A 435 -6.09 5.48 -4.46
C PHE A 435 -6.21 6.95 -4.87
N LEU A 436 -5.17 7.46 -5.50
CA LEU A 436 -5.08 8.79 -6.08
C LEU A 436 -5.19 8.67 -7.60
N SER A 437 -5.95 9.58 -8.20
CA SER A 437 -6.00 9.80 -9.65
C SER A 437 -5.51 11.21 -9.92
N ASP A 438 -4.50 11.35 -10.79
CA ASP A 438 -3.92 12.65 -11.17
C ASP A 438 -3.51 13.53 -9.98
N GLY A 439 -2.95 12.90 -8.94
CA GLY A 439 -2.50 13.58 -7.73
C GLY A 439 -3.61 13.96 -6.73
N SER A 440 -4.88 13.66 -7.02
CA SER A 440 -6.02 13.92 -6.15
C SER A 440 -6.63 12.63 -5.61
N GLU A 441 -7.08 12.61 -4.35
CA GLU A 441 -7.59 11.38 -3.74
C GLU A 441 -8.97 11.02 -4.30
N PHE A 442 -9.10 9.81 -4.82
CA PHE A 442 -10.30 9.37 -5.53
C PHE A 442 -11.09 8.33 -4.74
N TYR A 443 -10.40 7.35 -4.18
CA TYR A 443 -11.02 6.23 -3.48
C TYR A 443 -10.23 5.84 -2.23
N GLY A 444 -10.90 5.35 -1.21
CA GLY A 444 -10.26 4.78 -0.04
C GLY A 444 -11.01 3.61 0.54
N LEU A 445 -10.26 2.75 1.21
CA LEU A 445 -10.72 1.54 1.85
C LEU A 445 -10.04 1.42 3.21
N LYS A 446 -10.81 1.06 4.23
CA LYS A 446 -10.36 0.68 5.56
C LYS A 446 -10.99 -0.65 5.92
N THR A 447 -10.17 -1.62 6.28
CA THR A 447 -10.62 -2.88 6.89
C THR A 447 -10.11 -2.94 8.32
N ARG A 448 -10.95 -3.31 9.27
CA ARG A 448 -10.59 -3.49 10.67
C ARG A 448 -11.00 -4.87 11.13
N PHE A 449 -10.07 -5.61 11.73
CA PHE A 449 -10.34 -6.85 12.43
C PHE A 449 -10.16 -6.62 13.94
N PHE A 450 -11.21 -6.87 14.70
CA PHE A 450 -11.19 -6.75 16.16
C PHE A 450 -12.25 -7.67 16.77
N ASP A 451 -11.87 -8.42 17.81
CA ASP A 451 -12.74 -9.33 18.56
C ASP A 451 -13.61 -10.25 17.66
N SER A 452 -12.96 -10.89 16.69
CA SER A 452 -13.59 -11.81 15.72
C SER A 452 -14.65 -11.18 14.80
N GLN A 453 -14.70 -9.85 14.72
CA GLN A 453 -15.54 -9.12 13.76
C GLN A 453 -14.68 -8.37 12.75
N VAL A 454 -15.18 -8.25 11.53
CA VAL A 454 -14.59 -7.45 10.47
C VAL A 454 -15.47 -6.23 10.22
N SER A 455 -14.85 -5.05 10.19
CA SER A 455 -15.47 -3.81 9.71
C SER A 455 -14.80 -3.38 8.41
N LEU A 456 -15.59 -3.04 7.41
CA LEU A 456 -15.16 -2.57 6.11
C LEU A 456 -15.76 -1.20 5.85
N THR A 457 -14.94 -0.17 5.81
CA THR A 457 -15.33 1.18 5.38
C THR A 457 -14.72 1.47 4.02
N SER A 458 -15.52 1.81 3.03
CA SER A 458 -15.07 2.30 1.74
C SER A 458 -15.62 3.70 1.49
N TRP A 459 -14.85 4.53 0.80
CA TRP A 459 -15.34 5.82 0.34
C TRP A 459 -14.88 6.11 -1.08
N LEU A 460 -15.74 6.78 -1.83
CA LEU A 460 -15.49 7.24 -3.19
C LEU A 460 -15.75 8.73 -3.25
N LYS A 461 -14.80 9.50 -3.78
CA LYS A 461 -15.00 10.91 -4.07
C LYS A 461 -15.90 11.03 -5.29
N ILE A 462 -17.07 11.64 -5.10
CA ILE A 462 -18.08 11.80 -6.16
C ILE A 462 -18.01 13.17 -6.82
N ALA A 463 -17.56 14.18 -6.08
CA ALA A 463 -17.41 15.52 -6.60
C ALA A 463 -16.31 16.27 -5.85
N GLU A 464 -15.57 17.06 -6.59
CA GLU A 464 -14.65 18.07 -6.10
C GLU A 464 -14.92 19.34 -6.90
N PHE A 465 -15.35 20.38 -6.22
CA PHE A 465 -15.52 21.69 -6.84
C PHE A 465 -14.32 22.56 -6.45
N GLY A 466 -14.15 23.72 -7.10
CA GLY A 466 -13.17 24.72 -6.67
C GLY A 466 -13.32 25.11 -5.19
N SER A 467 -12.56 26.09 -4.70
CA SER A 467 -12.66 26.59 -3.31
C SER A 467 -12.65 25.52 -2.17
N GLY A 468 -12.16 24.30 -2.42
CA GLY A 468 -11.96 23.27 -1.40
C GLY A 468 -13.22 22.54 -0.95
N HIS A 469 -14.24 22.39 -1.82
CA HIS A 469 -15.43 21.58 -1.56
C HIS A 469 -15.23 20.15 -2.08
N ILE A 470 -15.36 19.16 -1.20
CA ILE A 470 -15.23 17.74 -1.54
C ILE A 470 -16.47 16.99 -1.03
N ILE A 471 -17.09 16.20 -1.90
CA ILE A 471 -18.17 15.29 -1.53
C ILE A 471 -17.70 13.86 -1.74
N ARG A 472 -17.88 13.04 -0.71
CA ARG A 472 -17.60 11.60 -0.73
C ARG A 472 -18.86 10.81 -0.43
N PHE A 473 -19.04 9.72 -1.14
CA PHE A 473 -19.94 8.66 -0.74
C PHE A 473 -19.16 7.66 0.12
N GLU A 474 -19.62 7.39 1.34
CA GLU A 474 -18.99 6.46 2.27
C GLU A 474 -19.96 5.34 2.64
N GLY A 475 -19.46 4.10 2.65
CA GLY A 475 -20.19 2.94 3.13
C GLY A 475 -19.38 2.21 4.18
N THR A 476 -19.99 1.91 5.33
CA THR A 476 -19.39 1.05 6.36
C THR A 476 -20.26 -0.17 6.58
N TYR A 477 -19.65 -1.34 6.53
CA TYR A 477 -20.25 -2.64 6.83
C TYR A 477 -19.53 -3.28 8.01
N ILE A 478 -20.28 -3.93 8.91
CA ILE A 478 -19.74 -4.73 10.01
C ILE A 478 -20.30 -6.13 9.90
N SER A 479 -19.41 -7.13 9.94
CA SER A 479 -19.79 -8.54 9.90
C SER A 479 -20.39 -8.99 11.23
N ALA A 480 -21.20 -10.05 11.18
CA ALA A 480 -21.40 -10.88 12.36
C ALA A 480 -20.05 -11.48 12.83
N PRO A 481 -19.93 -11.87 14.11
CA PRO A 481 -18.72 -12.53 14.60
C PRO A 481 -18.42 -13.82 13.81
N ILE A 482 -17.18 -13.96 13.32
CA ILE A 482 -16.79 -15.00 12.36
C ILE A 482 -16.36 -16.30 13.08
N ALA A 483 -15.62 -16.16 14.18
CA ALA A 483 -14.99 -17.28 14.89
C ALA A 483 -15.61 -17.59 16.27
N ARG A 484 -16.70 -16.90 16.63
CA ARG A 484 -17.40 -17.10 17.92
C ARG A 484 -18.89 -16.88 17.76
N LYS A 485 -19.68 -17.39 18.71
CA LYS A 485 -21.11 -17.09 18.78
C LYS A 485 -21.33 -15.61 19.08
N THR A 486 -22.39 -15.04 18.50
CA THR A 486 -22.86 -13.69 18.82
C THR A 486 -23.18 -13.59 20.31
N ARG A 487 -22.63 -12.57 20.96
CA ARG A 487 -22.87 -12.34 22.38
C ARG A 487 -24.18 -11.59 22.59
N GLN A 488 -24.72 -11.64 23.81
CA GLN A 488 -26.07 -11.12 24.09
C GLN A 488 -26.21 -9.59 23.94
N TRP A 489 -25.10 -8.86 23.92
CA TRP A 489 -25.04 -7.41 23.72
C TRP A 489 -24.68 -7.01 22.29
N GLU A 490 -24.56 -7.97 21.37
CA GLU A 490 -24.22 -7.78 19.97
C GLU A 490 -25.43 -8.03 19.07
N THR A 491 -25.46 -7.36 17.94
CA THR A 491 -26.47 -7.59 16.89
C THR A 491 -26.17 -8.89 16.14
N LYS A 492 -27.19 -9.57 15.62
CA LYS A 492 -27.04 -10.93 15.08
C LYS A 492 -26.44 -10.95 13.67
N ASP A 493 -26.94 -10.08 12.80
CA ASP A 493 -26.70 -10.20 11.36
C ASP A 493 -25.67 -9.18 10.84
N GLY A 494 -24.89 -8.57 11.74
CA GLY A 494 -24.04 -7.44 11.40
C GLY A 494 -24.86 -6.20 11.02
N GLY A 495 -24.33 -5.35 10.14
CA GLY A 495 -25.08 -4.24 9.58
C GLY A 495 -24.28 -3.37 8.63
N ALA A 496 -24.96 -2.41 7.99
CA ALA A 496 -24.33 -1.41 7.14
C ALA A 496 -24.88 0.00 7.37
N ILE A 497 -24.05 1.01 7.12
CA ILE A 497 -24.44 2.41 7.00
C ILE A 497 -23.89 2.97 5.69
N LEU A 498 -24.71 3.72 4.97
CA LEU A 498 -24.30 4.54 3.84
C LEU A 498 -24.43 6.01 4.21
N GLN A 499 -23.48 6.84 3.83
CA GLN A 499 -23.55 8.26 4.12
C GLN A 499 -22.84 9.10 3.05
N LEU A 500 -23.25 10.36 2.96
CA LEU A 500 -22.47 11.38 2.28
C LEU A 500 -21.60 12.09 3.31
N ARG A 501 -20.35 12.32 2.95
CA ARG A 501 -19.42 13.16 3.70
C ARG A 501 -19.06 14.38 2.86
N TYR A 502 -19.30 15.54 3.42
CA TYR A 502 -19.00 16.84 2.84
C TYR A 502 -17.83 17.46 3.58
N ARG A 503 -16.80 17.89 2.85
CA ARG A 503 -15.64 18.61 3.38
C ARG A 503 -15.52 19.96 2.71
N TYR A 504 -15.24 20.99 3.49
CA TYR A 504 -15.05 22.36 3.04
C TYR A 504 -13.83 22.97 3.73
N GLY A 505 -12.93 23.57 2.94
CA GLY A 505 -11.76 24.30 3.44
C GLY A 505 -10.56 23.43 3.84
N PHE A 506 -10.41 22.25 3.23
CA PHE A 506 -9.38 21.24 3.56
C PHE A 506 -8.21 21.15 2.59
#